data_AF-A0A1Q7JDM5-F1
#
_entry.id   AF-A0A1Q7JDM5-F1
#
_cell.length_a   1.000
_cell.length_b   1.000
_cell.length_c   1.000
_cell.angle_alpha   90.00
_cell.angle_beta   90.00
_cell.angle_gamma   90.00
#
_symmetry.space_group_name_H-M   'P 1'
#
loop_
_entity.id
_entity.type
_entity.pdbx_description
1 polymer ?
#
loop_
_entity_poly.entity_id
_entity_poly.type
_entity_poly.pdbx_seq_one_letter_code
_entity_poly.pdbx_strand_id
1 'polypeptide(L)'
;MTDAGLSELDEPALVAASLAGQPGAFDMIVERHRRPVYQLCYRYVGNHEDASDLAQDVFLRAYRGLKRFRGQASLATWLYRIAVNV
;
A
#
# COMPACT_ATOMS: atom_id res chain seq x y z
N MET A 1 16.05 -14.56 6.63
CA MET A 1 15.98 -14.39 8.11
C MET A 1 16.08 -12.91 8.48
N THR A 2 15.31 -12.04 7.81
CA THR A 2 15.33 -10.56 7.98
C THR A 2 13.92 -9.96 8.08
N ASP A 3 12.87 -10.77 7.95
CA ASP A 3 11.46 -10.32 7.88
C ASP A 3 10.81 -10.12 9.27
N ALA A 4 11.23 -10.91 10.27
CA ALA A 4 10.61 -10.92 11.60
C ALA A 4 10.47 -9.52 12.22
N GLY A 5 11.50 -8.68 12.09
CA GLY A 5 11.48 -7.32 12.64
C GLY A 5 10.53 -6.36 11.91
N LEU A 6 10.29 -6.53 10.59
CA LEU A 6 9.38 -5.66 9.83
C LEU A 6 7.92 -6.00 10.12
N SER A 7 7.62 -7.28 10.32
CA SER A 7 6.26 -7.75 10.61
C SER A 7 5.68 -7.19 11.91
N GLU A 8 6.54 -6.81 12.87
CA GLU A 8 6.18 -6.24 14.17
C GLU A 8 6.06 -4.71 14.15
N LEU A 9 6.60 -4.04 13.12
CA LEU A 9 6.54 -2.58 13.02
C LEU A 9 5.10 -2.09 12.87
N ASP A 10 4.80 -0.96 13.48
CA ASP A 10 3.55 -0.25 13.21
C ASP A 10 3.58 0.45 11.84
N GLU A 11 2.43 0.98 11.43
CA GLU A 11 2.29 1.64 10.13
C GLU A 11 3.25 2.85 9.96
N PRO A 12 3.38 3.77 10.94
CA PRO A 12 4.37 4.85 10.85
C PRO A 12 5.81 4.36 10.70
N ALA A 13 6.22 3.33 11.46
CA ALA A 13 7.57 2.79 11.38
C ALA A 13 7.84 2.10 10.03
N LEU A 14 6.85 1.38 9.46
CA LEU A 14 6.97 0.80 8.12
C LEU A 14 7.09 1.86 7.03
N VAL A 15 6.36 2.96 7.15
CA VAL A 15 6.49 4.11 6.24
C VAL A 15 7.88 4.71 6.35
N ALA A 16 8.38 4.94 7.57
CA ALA A 16 9.72 5.47 7.79
C ALA A 16 10.81 4.55 7.23
N ALA A 17 10.73 3.25 7.50
CA ALA A 17 11.63 2.24 6.95
C ALA A 17 11.61 2.20 5.42
N SER A 18 10.42 2.29 4.82
CA SER A 18 10.26 2.36 3.37
C SER A 18 10.92 3.61 2.77
N LEU A 19 10.75 4.78 3.42
CA LEU A 19 11.38 6.03 3.01
C LEU A 19 12.90 6.02 3.19
N ALA A 20 13.40 5.27 4.18
CA ALA A 20 14.82 5.02 4.39
C ALA A 20 15.42 4.00 3.39
N GLY A 21 14.59 3.41 2.52
CA GLY A 21 15.03 2.42 1.55
C GLY A 21 15.32 1.05 2.15
N GLN A 22 14.79 0.74 3.34
CA GLN A 22 14.93 -0.58 3.95
C GLN A 22 14.23 -1.63 3.08
N PRO A 23 14.96 -2.64 2.58
CA PRO A 23 14.36 -3.69 1.76
C PRO A 23 13.22 -4.41 2.50
N GLY A 24 12.12 -4.71 1.80
CA GLY A 24 10.97 -5.41 2.35
C GLY A 24 9.98 -4.53 3.14
N ALA A 25 10.33 -3.30 3.51
CA ALA A 25 9.45 -2.45 4.32
C ALA A 25 8.16 -2.09 3.58
N PHE A 26 8.27 -1.79 2.27
CA PHE A 26 7.09 -1.51 1.45
C PHE A 26 6.30 -2.79 1.14
N ASP A 27 6.97 -3.94 1.03
CA ASP A 27 6.30 -5.23 0.80
C ASP A 27 5.40 -5.57 1.99
N MET A 28 5.81 -5.24 3.22
CA MET A 28 4.97 -5.39 4.41
C MET A 28 3.73 -4.47 4.37
N ILE A 29 3.89 -3.25 3.84
CA ILE A 29 2.75 -2.35 3.56
C ILE A 29 1.80 -3.01 2.55
N VAL A 30 2.32 -3.55 1.45
CA VAL A 30 1.52 -4.26 0.45
C VAL A 30 0.78 -5.43 1.07
N GLU A 31 1.46 -6.28 1.83
CA GLU A 31 0.85 -7.47 2.44
C GLU A 31 -0.32 -7.11 3.37
N ARG A 32 -0.16 -6.06 4.18
CA ARG A 32 -1.21 -5.60 5.11
C ARG A 32 -2.42 -5.01 4.39
N HIS A 33 -2.22 -4.42 3.22
CA HIS A 33 -3.28 -3.68 2.51
C HIS A 33 -3.77 -4.34 1.22
N ARG A 34 -3.15 -5.43 0.74
CA ARG A 34 -3.50 -6.04 -0.56
C ARG A 34 -4.96 -6.46 -0.64
N ARG A 35 -5.50 -7.07 0.40
CA ARG A 35 -6.90 -7.54 0.44
C ARG A 35 -7.91 -6.38 0.42
N PRO A 36 -7.83 -5.37 1.32
CA PRO A 36 -8.78 -4.27 1.28
C PRO A 36 -8.66 -3.41 0.01
N VAL A 37 -7.45 -3.19 -0.52
CA VAL A 37 -7.26 -2.48 -1.79
C VAL A 37 -7.86 -3.27 -2.95
N TYR A 38 -7.59 -4.57 -3.03
CA TYR A 38 -8.19 -5.43 -4.04
C TYR A 38 -9.73 -5.42 -4.00
N GLN A 39 -10.31 -5.54 -2.80
CA GLN A 39 -11.77 -5.50 -2.63
C GLN A 39 -12.36 -4.16 -3.06
N LEU A 40 -11.64 -3.06 -2.82
CA LEU A 40 -12.03 -1.74 -3.30
C LEU A 40 -12.01 -1.70 -4.84
N CYS A 41 -10.90 -2.10 -5.46
CA CYS A 41 -10.75 -2.13 -6.91
C CYS A 41 -11.84 -3.00 -7.56
N TYR A 42 -12.12 -4.19 -7.01
CA TYR A 42 -13.15 -5.10 -7.51
C TYR A 42 -14.55 -4.47 -7.49
N ARG A 43 -14.88 -3.66 -6.47
CA ARG A 43 -16.16 -2.94 -6.44
C ARG A 43 -16.29 -1.89 -7.54
N TYR A 44 -15.18 -1.38 -8.08
CA TYR A 44 -15.18 -0.41 -9.18
C TYR A 44 -15.26 -1.07 -10.55
N VAL A 45 -14.51 -2.15 -10.79
CA VAL A 45 -14.36 -2.76 -12.13
C VAL A 45 -15.19 -4.02 -12.34
N GLY A 46 -15.67 -4.65 -11.27
CA GLY A 46 -16.61 -5.78 -11.32
C GLY A 46 -16.03 -7.12 -11.80
N ASN A 47 -14.74 -7.21 -12.08
CA ASN A 47 -14.08 -8.46 -12.48
C ASN A 47 -12.69 -8.61 -11.84
N HIS A 48 -12.19 -9.85 -11.78
CA HIS A 48 -10.99 -10.18 -11.00
C HIS A 48 -9.68 -9.71 -11.67
N GLU A 49 -9.61 -9.75 -13.00
CA GLU A 49 -8.42 -9.39 -13.78
C GLU A 49 -8.14 -7.89 -13.64
N ASP A 50 -9.12 -7.05 -14.01
CA ASP A 50 -8.99 -5.60 -13.89
C ASP A 50 -8.79 -5.17 -12.44
N ALA A 51 -9.40 -5.87 -11.47
CA ALA A 51 -9.22 -5.54 -10.06
C ALA A 51 -7.79 -5.81 -9.58
N SER A 52 -7.16 -6.88 -10.08
CA SER A 52 -5.77 -7.22 -9.78
C SER A 52 -4.82 -6.20 -10.39
N ASP A 53 -5.06 -5.81 -11.64
CA ASP A 53 -4.22 -4.83 -12.35
C ASP A 53 -4.36 -3.44 -11.73
N LEU A 54 -5.59 -3.03 -11.41
CA LEU A 54 -5.86 -1.77 -10.72
C LEU A 54 -5.22 -1.74 -9.34
N ALA A 55 -5.32 -2.81 -8.55
CA ALA A 55 -4.67 -2.88 -7.24
C ALA A 55 -3.15 -2.76 -7.34
N GLN A 56 -2.54 -3.37 -8.36
CA GLN A 56 -1.11 -3.22 -8.62
C GLN A 56 -0.75 -1.77 -8.96
N ASP A 57 -1.49 -1.09 -9.83
CA ASP A 57 -1.23 0.31 -10.16
C ASP A 57 -1.37 1.22 -8.93
N VAL A 58 -2.34 0.95 -8.04
CA VAL A 58 -2.48 1.64 -6.75
C VAL A 58 -1.21 1.52 -5.92
N PHE A 59 -0.66 0.31 -5.74
CA PHE A 59 0.57 0.12 -4.96
C PHE A 59 1.80 0.73 -5.64
N LEU A 60 1.89 0.70 -6.97
CA LEU A 60 2.97 1.36 -7.72
C LEU A 60 2.93 2.89 -7.55
N ARG A 61 1.74 3.49 -7.65
CA ARG A 61 1.54 4.92 -7.38
C ARG A 61 1.80 5.26 -5.92
N ALA A 62 1.40 4.41 -4.99
CA ALA A 62 1.69 4.56 -3.57
C ALA A 62 3.20 4.53 -3.31
N TYR A 63 3.93 3.59 -3.87
CA TYR A 63 5.39 3.51 -3.72
C TYR A 63 6.08 4.79 -4.22
N ARG A 64 5.73 5.25 -5.42
CA ARG A 64 6.27 6.48 -6.01
C ARG A 64 5.88 7.73 -5.21
N GLY A 65 4.67 7.73 -4.64
CA GLY A 65 4.07 8.84 -3.91
C GLY A 65 4.36 8.86 -2.41
N LEU A 66 4.95 7.80 -1.83
CA LEU A 66 5.07 7.62 -0.38
C LEU A 66 5.78 8.79 0.31
N LYS A 67 6.75 9.40 -0.37
CA LYS A 67 7.49 10.60 0.10
C LYS A 67 6.59 11.81 0.35
N ARG A 68 5.40 11.84 -0.25
CA ARG A 68 4.39 12.90 -0.09
C ARG A 68 3.32 12.54 0.94
N PHE A 69 3.31 11.30 1.44
CA PHE A 69 2.42 10.89 2.51
C PHE A 69 2.88 11.56 3.82
N ARG A 70 2.00 12.38 4.40
CA ARG A 70 2.30 13.18 5.60
C ARG A 70 1.77 12.58 6.90
N GLY A 71 1.19 11.38 6.87
CA GLY A 71 0.59 10.75 8.06
C GLY A 71 -0.62 11.48 8.65
N GLN A 72 -1.22 12.43 7.92
CA GLN A 72 -2.39 13.20 8.39
C GLN A 72 -3.70 12.40 8.35
N ALA A 73 -3.70 11.30 7.59
CA ALA A 73 -4.77 10.30 7.55
C ALA A 73 -4.10 8.92 7.60
N SER A 74 -4.87 7.87 7.89
CA SER A 74 -4.36 6.50 7.82
C SER A 74 -3.86 6.18 6.42
N LEU A 75 -2.89 5.28 6.33
CA LEU A 75 -2.38 4.79 5.05
C LEU A 75 -3.52 4.15 4.23
N ALA A 76 -4.44 3.44 4.87
CA ALA A 76 -5.63 2.89 4.23
C ALA A 76 -6.49 3.97 3.54
N THR A 77 -6.76 5.09 4.21
CA THR A 77 -7.49 6.23 3.60
C THR A 77 -6.70 6.85 2.44
N TRP A 78 -5.38 6.91 2.55
CA TRP A 78 -4.54 7.43 1.48
C TRP A 78 -4.51 6.50 0.26
N LEU A 79 -4.38 5.18 0.46
CA LEU A 79 -4.46 4.16 -0.59
C LEU A 79 -5.83 4.17 -1.28
N TYR A 80 -6.91 4.32 -0.51
CA TYR A 80 -8.26 4.52 -1.06
C TYR A 80 -8.29 5.72 -2.01
N ARG A 81 -7.72 6.87 -1.60
CA ARG A 81 -7.65 8.06 -2.44
C ARG A 81 -6.85 7.82 -3.72
N ILE A 82 -5.79 7.01 -3.69
CA ILE A 82 -5.06 6.66 -4.90
C ILE A 82 -5.96 5.82 -5.81
N ALA A 83 -6.62 4.78 -5.29
CA ALA A 83 -7.48 3.88 -6.05
C ALA A 83 -8.62 4.58 -6.80
N VAL A 84 -9.25 5.58 -6.19
CA VAL A 84 -10.33 6.35 -6.83
C VAL A 84 -9.85 7.42 -7.81
N ASN A 85 -8.54 7.68 -7.87
CA ASN A 85 -7.90 8.63 -8.79
C ASN A 85 -6.98 7.91 -9.79
N VAL A 86 -7.13 6.59 -9.97
CA VAL A 86 -6.37 5.84 -10.97
C VAL A 86 -6.78 6.22 -12.38
#